data_AF-A0A1H7WM06-F1
#
_entry.id   AF-A0A1H7WM06-F1
#
_cell.length_a   1.000
_cell.length_b   1.000
_cell.length_c   1.000
_cell.angle_alpha   90.00
_cell.angle_beta   90.00
_cell.angle_gamma   90.00
#
_symmetry.space_group_name_H-M   'P 1'
#
loop_
_entity.id
_entity.type
_entity.pdbx_description
1 polymer ?
#
loop_
_entity_poly.entity_id
_entity_poly.type
_entity_poly.pdbx_seq_one_letter_code
_entity_poly.pdbx_strand_id
1 'polypeptide(L)'
;MIDRICISINNKCNLNCRYCHFHEKGIIEDAPMDVYKILENVMKYARSDFKIGFVGNGETLLDIENFKNYLSYIENNPFIHVYTITNGTIDLNNEDWQFLEKHNVNVGFSLDGYRELHNMNRCNSYDVVIANIEKYKNVTGHYPTFNATVGKESIANADRVIDFFVPYGTRITFSRMIGKYGITLDEYRSFMKLAEKRLNVRHGGLDCTMYGGKCGSGINNYFFANGKVYLCGNCIDLPPIGESSIEFEELEKYKLIFDRDKCYKESLKK
;
A
#
# COMPACT_ATOMS: atom_id res chain seq x y z
N MET A 1 -12.72 16.94 0.01
CA MET A 1 -13.18 15.68 -0.55
C MET A 1 -12.15 14.61 -0.32
N ILE A 2 -12.56 13.59 0.39
CA ILE A 2 -11.81 12.36 0.54
C ILE A 2 -11.87 11.62 -0.80
N ASP A 3 -10.73 11.27 -1.36
CA ASP A 3 -10.66 10.60 -2.68
C ASP A 3 -9.98 9.23 -2.57
N ARG A 4 -9.59 8.84 -1.37
CA ARG A 4 -8.88 7.61 -1.10
C ARG A 4 -9.13 7.10 0.31
N ILE A 5 -9.20 5.78 0.45
CA ILE A 5 -8.98 5.10 1.73
C ILE A 5 -8.09 3.88 1.54
N CYS A 6 -7.53 3.41 2.63
CA CYS A 6 -6.94 2.08 2.73
C CYS A 6 -7.67 1.27 3.80
N ILE A 7 -7.92 0.00 3.55
CA ILE A 7 -8.60 -0.93 4.45
C ILE A 7 -7.70 -2.15 4.69
N SER A 8 -7.36 -2.41 5.96
CA SER A 8 -6.73 -3.66 6.39
C SER A 8 -7.84 -4.65 6.76
N ILE A 9 -8.16 -5.59 5.88
CA ILE A 9 -9.22 -6.58 6.13
C ILE A 9 -8.79 -7.69 7.10
N ASN A 10 -7.49 -7.78 7.38
CA ASN A 10 -6.93 -8.72 8.35
C ASN A 10 -5.66 -8.13 8.99
N ASN A 11 -5.15 -8.85 10.00
CA ASN A 11 -3.89 -8.57 10.70
C ASN A 11 -2.85 -9.68 10.50
N LYS A 12 -3.08 -10.59 9.55
CA LYS A 12 -2.29 -11.81 9.38
C LYS A 12 -1.32 -11.61 8.22
N CYS A 13 -0.04 -11.79 8.46
CA CYS A 13 0.97 -11.82 7.42
C CYS A 13 1.82 -13.07 7.57
N ASN A 14 2.13 -13.72 6.45
CA ASN A 14 2.97 -14.92 6.42
C ASN A 14 4.48 -14.59 6.32
N LEU A 15 4.85 -13.31 6.35
CA LEU A 15 6.23 -12.84 6.41
C LEU A 15 6.48 -11.98 7.66
N ASN A 16 7.72 -11.91 8.11
CA ASN A 16 8.18 -11.03 9.19
C ASN A 16 9.26 -10.07 8.68
N CYS A 17 8.87 -9.16 7.78
CA CYS A 17 9.81 -8.31 7.07
C CYS A 17 10.57 -7.38 8.04
N ARG A 18 11.89 -7.21 7.82
CA ARG A 18 12.81 -6.49 8.70
C ARG A 18 12.36 -5.07 9.04
N TYR A 19 11.78 -4.37 8.06
CA TYR A 19 11.38 -2.96 8.17
C TYR A 19 9.85 -2.78 8.30
N CYS A 20 9.08 -3.85 8.53
CA CYS A 20 7.63 -3.76 8.56
C CYS A 20 7.18 -2.74 9.60
N HIS A 21 6.67 -1.60 9.13
CA HIS A 21 6.32 -0.49 10.02
C HIS A 21 5.11 -0.79 10.89
N PHE A 22 4.34 -1.83 10.57
CA PHE A 22 3.28 -2.33 11.43
C PHE A 22 3.85 -3.10 12.62
N HIS A 23 4.90 -3.91 12.42
CA HIS A 23 5.58 -4.62 13.51
C HIS A 23 6.39 -3.69 14.42
N GLU A 24 6.96 -2.60 13.88
CA GLU A 24 7.74 -1.64 14.68
C GLU A 24 6.89 -0.79 15.65
N LYS A 25 5.57 -0.69 15.42
CA LYS A 25 4.69 0.28 16.12
C LYS A 25 3.86 -0.32 17.25
N GLY A 26 3.98 -1.61 17.50
CA GLY A 26 3.23 -2.33 18.52
C GLY A 26 2.21 -3.30 17.93
N ILE A 27 1.37 -3.86 18.80
CA ILE A 27 0.30 -4.78 18.42
C ILE A 27 -0.95 -3.94 18.17
N ILE A 28 -1.50 -3.96 16.95
CA ILE A 28 -2.87 -3.50 16.75
C ILE A 28 -3.77 -4.57 17.33
N GLU A 29 -4.54 -4.24 18.36
CA GLU A 29 -5.48 -5.17 18.98
C GLU A 29 -6.47 -5.66 17.92
N ASP A 30 -6.63 -6.99 17.84
CA ASP A 30 -7.57 -7.58 16.90
C ASP A 30 -8.99 -7.27 17.38
N ALA A 31 -9.79 -6.68 16.51
CA ALA A 31 -11.16 -6.30 16.81
C ALA A 31 -12.03 -6.48 15.57
N PRO A 32 -13.28 -6.94 15.71
CA PRO A 32 -14.20 -7.08 14.60
C PRO A 32 -14.35 -5.76 13.83
N MET A 33 -14.37 -5.86 12.50
CA MET A 33 -14.59 -4.72 11.62
C MET A 33 -15.62 -5.09 10.55
N ASP A 34 -16.70 -4.31 10.46
CA ASP A 34 -17.66 -4.46 9.38
C ASP A 34 -17.16 -3.70 8.14
N VAL A 35 -16.47 -4.42 7.26
CA VAL A 35 -15.97 -3.89 6.00
C VAL A 35 -17.13 -3.48 5.08
N TYR A 36 -18.26 -4.19 5.08
CA TYR A 36 -19.40 -3.85 4.23
C TYR A 36 -19.98 -2.49 4.60
N LYS A 37 -20.00 -2.15 5.90
CA LYS A 37 -20.41 -0.80 6.34
C LYS A 37 -19.48 0.30 5.82
N ILE A 38 -18.15 0.06 5.82
CA ILE A 38 -17.19 1.01 5.24
C ILE A 38 -17.48 1.20 3.74
N LEU A 39 -17.66 0.10 3.00
CA LEU A 39 -17.92 0.13 1.56
C LEU A 39 -19.27 0.79 1.24
N GLU A 40 -20.30 0.56 2.06
CA GLU A 40 -21.59 1.25 1.95
C GLU A 40 -21.41 2.78 2.07
N ASN A 41 -20.64 3.24 3.07
CA ASN A 41 -20.35 4.66 3.26
C ASN A 41 -19.56 5.23 2.07
N VAL A 42 -18.59 4.50 1.51
CA VAL A 42 -17.87 4.91 0.30
C VAL A 42 -18.82 5.05 -0.89
N MET A 43 -19.68 4.07 -1.14
CA MET A 43 -20.65 4.12 -2.24
C MET A 43 -21.63 5.28 -2.10
N LYS A 44 -22.06 5.58 -0.87
CA LYS A 44 -22.91 6.74 -0.56
C LYS A 44 -22.17 8.07 -0.75
N TYR A 45 -20.87 8.12 -0.54
CA TYR A 45 -20.08 9.35 -0.57
C TYR A 45 -19.47 9.67 -1.94
N ALA A 46 -18.95 8.66 -2.66
CA ALA A 46 -18.23 8.85 -3.91
C ALA A 46 -19.13 9.48 -4.99
N ARG A 47 -18.68 10.62 -5.54
CA ARG A 47 -19.30 11.35 -6.67
C ARG A 47 -18.37 11.54 -7.87
N SER A 48 -17.11 11.16 -7.70
CA SER A 48 -16.01 11.20 -8.66
C SER A 48 -15.01 10.12 -8.28
N ASP A 49 -13.97 9.92 -9.08
CA ASP A 49 -12.92 8.93 -8.84
C ASP A 49 -12.50 8.83 -7.37
N PHE A 50 -12.67 7.64 -6.80
CA PHE A 50 -12.40 7.31 -5.42
C PHE A 50 -11.61 6.00 -5.35
N LYS A 51 -10.49 6.00 -4.62
CA LYS A 51 -9.56 4.86 -4.59
C LYS A 51 -9.69 4.07 -3.29
N ILE A 52 -9.96 2.78 -3.38
CA ILE A 52 -9.93 1.87 -2.22
C ILE A 52 -8.69 0.98 -2.34
N GLY A 53 -7.79 1.11 -1.36
CA GLY A 53 -6.66 0.21 -1.20
C GLY A 53 -6.97 -0.89 -0.21
N PHE A 54 -7.07 -2.15 -0.64
CA PHE A 54 -7.07 -3.29 0.28
C PHE A 54 -5.61 -3.61 0.60
N VAL A 55 -5.10 -2.94 1.63
CA VAL A 55 -3.69 -2.93 2.05
C VAL A 55 -3.65 -2.64 3.54
N GLY A 56 -2.68 -3.18 4.27
CA GLY A 56 -2.55 -2.84 5.68
C GLY A 56 -1.57 -3.70 6.45
N ASN A 57 -1.96 -4.02 7.68
CA ASN A 57 -1.15 -4.73 8.67
C ASN A 57 -0.82 -6.16 8.24
N GLY A 58 -1.75 -6.81 7.52
CA GLY A 58 -1.58 -8.16 7.01
C GLY A 58 -1.44 -8.26 5.49
N GLU A 59 -1.55 -9.50 5.01
CA GLU A 59 -1.54 -9.88 3.60
C GLU A 59 -2.98 -10.12 3.13
N THR A 60 -3.47 -9.24 2.25
CA THR A 60 -4.85 -9.30 1.74
C THR A 60 -5.16 -10.63 1.06
N LEU A 61 -4.20 -11.20 0.31
CA LEU A 61 -4.46 -12.42 -0.46
C LEU A 61 -4.62 -13.68 0.42
N LEU A 62 -4.29 -13.63 1.71
CA LEU A 62 -4.63 -14.70 2.65
C LEU A 62 -6.14 -14.84 2.87
N ASP A 63 -6.91 -13.77 2.66
CA ASP A 63 -8.38 -13.75 2.76
C ASP A 63 -9.03 -13.45 1.40
N ILE A 64 -8.53 -14.09 0.34
CA ILE A 64 -8.96 -13.86 -1.05
C ILE A 64 -10.48 -13.97 -1.24
N GLU A 65 -11.16 -14.91 -0.57
CA GLU A 65 -12.62 -15.04 -0.67
C GLU A 65 -13.36 -13.80 -0.14
N ASN A 66 -12.96 -13.27 1.02
CA ASN A 66 -13.53 -12.03 1.54
C ASN A 66 -13.22 -10.86 0.60
N PHE A 67 -11.99 -10.80 0.07
CA PHE A 67 -11.62 -9.76 -0.87
C PHE A 67 -12.48 -9.81 -2.15
N LYS A 68 -12.71 -10.99 -2.73
CA LYS A 68 -13.62 -11.17 -3.87
C LYS A 68 -15.05 -10.74 -3.55
N ASN A 69 -15.57 -11.10 -2.37
CA ASN A 69 -16.91 -10.67 -1.94
C ASN A 69 -17.02 -9.14 -1.86
N TYR A 70 -15.99 -8.46 -1.35
CA TYR A 70 -15.97 -6.99 -1.29
C TYR A 70 -15.89 -6.35 -2.68
N LEU A 71 -15.13 -6.93 -3.61
CA LEU A 71 -15.05 -6.47 -5.00
C LEU A 71 -16.42 -6.57 -5.69
N SER A 72 -17.10 -7.72 -5.58
CA SER A 72 -18.44 -7.90 -6.12
C SER A 72 -19.46 -6.94 -5.51
N TYR A 73 -19.33 -6.63 -4.20
CA TYR A 73 -20.24 -5.70 -3.53
C TYR A 73 -20.18 -4.27 -4.08
N ILE A 74 -19.02 -3.83 -4.56
CA ILE A 74 -18.80 -2.46 -5.05
C ILE A 74 -18.70 -2.35 -6.58
N GLU A 75 -18.80 -3.47 -7.32
CA GLU A 75 -18.51 -3.55 -8.75
C GLU A 75 -19.35 -2.59 -9.62
N ASN A 76 -20.57 -2.29 -9.18
CA ASN A 76 -21.52 -1.46 -9.93
C ASN A 76 -21.29 0.05 -9.76
N ASN A 77 -20.32 0.47 -8.95
CA ASN A 77 -20.01 1.88 -8.76
C ASN A 77 -18.85 2.32 -9.68
N PRO A 78 -19.12 3.12 -10.73
CA PRO A 78 -18.10 3.48 -11.73
C PRO A 78 -17.03 4.44 -11.20
N PHE A 79 -17.25 5.04 -10.03
CA PHE A 79 -16.30 5.96 -9.41
C PHE A 79 -15.26 5.23 -8.57
N ILE A 80 -15.47 3.96 -8.22
CA ILE A 80 -14.60 3.25 -7.30
C ILE A 80 -13.52 2.48 -8.06
N HIS A 81 -12.26 2.81 -7.75
CA HIS A 81 -11.08 2.15 -8.32
C HIS A 81 -10.33 1.41 -7.22
N VAL A 82 -10.09 0.11 -7.42
CA VAL A 82 -9.52 -0.76 -6.39
C VAL A 82 -8.06 -1.09 -6.68
N TYR A 83 -7.25 -1.11 -5.63
CA TYR A 83 -5.90 -1.67 -5.69
C TYR A 83 -5.61 -2.51 -4.45
N THR A 84 -4.69 -3.45 -4.58
CA THR A 84 -4.11 -4.19 -3.45
C THR A 84 -2.60 -4.26 -3.60
N ILE A 85 -1.92 -4.52 -2.49
CA ILE A 85 -0.49 -4.72 -2.44
C ILE A 85 -0.26 -6.03 -1.73
N THR A 86 0.32 -7.00 -2.44
CA THR A 86 0.67 -8.31 -1.90
C THR A 86 2.17 -8.40 -1.66
N ASN A 87 2.57 -9.19 -0.67
CA ASN A 87 3.95 -9.61 -0.48
C ASN A 87 4.43 -10.59 -1.57
N GLY A 88 3.52 -11.10 -2.41
CA GLY A 88 3.80 -11.91 -3.60
C GLY A 88 4.02 -13.39 -3.32
N THR A 89 3.84 -13.86 -2.09
CA THR A 89 4.13 -15.26 -1.71
C THR A 89 2.91 -16.17 -1.72
N ILE A 90 1.70 -15.61 -1.80
CA ILE A 90 0.47 -16.38 -1.88
C ILE A 90 0.27 -16.87 -3.31
N ASP A 91 0.29 -18.18 -3.50
CA ASP A 91 0.04 -18.82 -4.80
C ASP A 91 -1.47 -18.89 -5.06
N LEU A 92 -2.04 -17.84 -5.65
CA LEU A 92 -3.43 -17.84 -6.12
C LEU A 92 -3.58 -18.70 -7.37
N ASN A 93 -4.72 -19.37 -7.53
CA ASN A 93 -5.05 -20.09 -8.76
C ASN A 93 -5.29 -19.12 -9.94
N ASN A 94 -5.46 -19.67 -11.14
CA ASN A 94 -5.61 -18.86 -12.34
C ASN A 94 -6.97 -18.13 -12.35
N GLU A 95 -8.02 -18.77 -11.84
CA GLU A 95 -9.37 -18.22 -11.77
C GLU A 95 -9.43 -16.97 -10.88
N ASP A 96 -8.70 -16.96 -9.76
CA ASP A 96 -8.60 -15.83 -8.86
C ASP A 96 -7.84 -14.66 -9.49
N TRP A 97 -6.74 -14.93 -10.20
CA TRP A 97 -6.04 -13.87 -10.96
C TRP A 97 -6.92 -13.29 -12.06
N GLN A 98 -7.64 -14.13 -12.81
CA GLN A 98 -8.60 -13.69 -13.82
C GLN A 98 -9.76 -12.91 -13.22
N PHE A 99 -10.23 -13.29 -12.03
CA PHE A 99 -11.25 -12.55 -11.31
C PHE A 99 -10.78 -11.14 -10.97
N LEU A 100 -9.57 -10.99 -10.40
CA LEU A 100 -9.01 -9.68 -10.05
C LEU A 100 -8.78 -8.81 -11.30
N GLU A 101 -8.30 -9.41 -12.39
CA GLU A 101 -8.10 -8.74 -13.68
C GLU A 101 -9.43 -8.24 -14.28
N LYS A 102 -10.47 -9.07 -14.27
CA LYS A 102 -11.82 -8.70 -14.74
C LYS A 102 -12.42 -7.54 -13.94
N HIS A 103 -12.10 -7.44 -12.65
CA HIS A 103 -12.52 -6.34 -11.77
C HIS A 103 -11.59 -5.12 -11.85
N ASN A 104 -10.62 -5.11 -12.77
CA ASN A 104 -9.64 -4.03 -12.96
C ASN A 104 -8.87 -3.68 -11.68
N VAL A 105 -8.60 -4.68 -10.81
CA VAL A 105 -7.85 -4.47 -9.59
C VAL A 105 -6.38 -4.25 -9.93
N ASN A 106 -5.83 -3.09 -9.58
CA ASN A 106 -4.38 -2.90 -9.68
C ASN A 106 -3.67 -3.70 -8.57
N VAL A 107 -3.06 -4.83 -8.94
CA VAL A 107 -2.26 -5.67 -8.04
C VAL A 107 -0.80 -5.21 -8.04
N GLY A 108 -0.32 -4.78 -6.88
CA GLY A 108 1.07 -4.41 -6.66
C GLY A 108 1.84 -5.50 -5.94
N PHE A 109 2.85 -6.08 -6.58
CA PHE A 109 3.73 -7.07 -5.96
C PHE A 109 4.86 -6.39 -5.21
N SER A 110 5.06 -6.80 -3.96
CA SER A 110 6.13 -6.25 -3.15
C SER A 110 7.46 -6.93 -3.47
N LEU A 111 8.33 -6.23 -4.19
CA LEU A 111 9.62 -6.72 -4.67
C LEU A 111 10.62 -5.59 -4.49
N ASP A 112 11.63 -5.74 -3.64
CA ASP A 112 12.55 -4.63 -3.33
C ASP A 112 13.73 -4.49 -4.31
N GLY A 113 13.88 -5.43 -5.24
CA GLY A 113 14.97 -5.45 -6.21
C GLY A 113 15.56 -6.85 -6.37
N TYR A 114 16.86 -6.91 -6.66
CA TYR A 114 17.61 -8.15 -6.80
C TYR A 114 17.53 -9.05 -5.56
N ARG A 115 17.72 -10.35 -5.78
CA ARG A 115 17.55 -11.44 -4.80
C ARG A 115 18.09 -11.14 -3.42
N GLU A 116 19.35 -10.74 -3.32
CA GLU A 116 20.03 -10.54 -2.04
C GLU A 116 19.41 -9.39 -1.24
N LEU A 117 19.08 -8.28 -1.90
CA LEU A 117 18.40 -7.14 -1.26
C LEU A 117 16.98 -7.51 -0.81
N HIS A 118 16.22 -8.19 -1.67
CA HIS A 118 14.87 -8.64 -1.32
C HIS A 118 14.90 -9.60 -0.13
N ASN A 119 15.76 -10.62 -0.19
CA ASN A 119 15.84 -11.67 0.83
C ASN A 119 16.29 -11.16 2.20
N MET A 120 17.24 -10.22 2.23
CA MET A 120 17.69 -9.55 3.46
C MET A 120 16.53 -8.87 4.19
N ASN A 121 15.55 -8.36 3.43
CA ASN A 121 14.43 -7.60 3.99
C ASN A 121 13.16 -8.42 4.19
N ARG A 122 12.93 -9.42 3.33
CA ARG A 122 11.67 -10.17 3.20
C ARG A 122 11.92 -11.68 3.30
N CYS A 123 12.48 -12.14 4.42
CA CYS A 123 12.47 -13.54 4.84
C CYS A 123 12.87 -14.59 3.77
N ASN A 124 13.88 -14.29 2.94
CA ASN A 124 14.28 -15.16 1.82
C ASN A 124 13.17 -15.49 0.80
N SER A 125 12.16 -14.63 0.62
CA SER A 125 11.00 -14.93 -0.23
C SER A 125 11.17 -14.70 -1.73
N TYR A 126 12.34 -14.24 -2.19
CA TYR A 126 12.51 -13.78 -3.58
C TYR A 126 12.08 -14.82 -4.63
N ASP A 127 12.48 -16.09 -4.49
CA ASP A 127 12.16 -17.13 -5.47
C ASP A 127 10.66 -17.36 -5.61
N VAL A 128 9.96 -17.43 -4.48
CA VAL A 128 8.51 -17.61 -4.45
C VAL A 128 7.81 -16.42 -5.10
N VAL A 129 8.27 -15.20 -4.79
CA VAL A 129 7.72 -13.97 -5.36
C VAL A 129 7.91 -13.93 -6.88
N ILE A 130 9.11 -14.25 -7.38
CA ILE A 130 9.37 -14.29 -8.83
C ILE A 130 8.52 -15.36 -9.52
N ALA A 131 8.39 -16.55 -8.95
CA ALA A 131 7.54 -17.60 -9.51
C ALA A 131 6.07 -17.14 -9.63
N ASN A 132 5.54 -16.49 -8.60
CA ASN A 132 4.17 -15.96 -8.62
C ASN A 132 4.00 -14.75 -9.56
N ILE A 133 5.03 -13.92 -9.74
CA ILE A 133 5.03 -12.85 -10.75
C ILE A 133 4.95 -13.41 -12.17
N GLU A 134 5.73 -14.44 -12.48
CA GLU A 134 5.67 -15.10 -13.79
C GLU A 134 4.33 -15.83 -13.98
N LYS A 135 3.79 -16.45 -12.94
CA LYS A 135 2.42 -17.01 -12.97
C LYS A 135 1.39 -15.93 -13.27
N TYR A 136 1.41 -14.81 -12.56
CA TYR A 136 0.53 -13.67 -12.80
C TYR A 136 0.61 -13.22 -14.27
N LYS A 137 1.82 -12.98 -14.78
CA LYS A 137 2.04 -12.57 -16.16
C LYS A 137 1.53 -13.58 -17.18
N ASN A 138 1.71 -14.87 -16.94
CA ASN A 138 1.21 -15.91 -17.84
C ASN A 138 -0.33 -15.95 -17.88
N VAL A 139 -1.01 -15.58 -16.79
CA VAL A 139 -2.47 -15.58 -16.69
C VAL A 139 -3.07 -14.27 -17.23
N THR A 140 -2.48 -13.12 -16.93
CA THR A 140 -3.03 -11.80 -17.29
C THR A 140 -2.44 -11.21 -18.58
N GLY A 141 -1.32 -11.76 -19.06
CA GLY A 141 -0.62 -11.28 -20.25
C GLY A 141 0.32 -10.10 -20.02
N HIS A 142 0.48 -9.61 -18.79
CA HIS A 142 1.39 -8.51 -18.45
C HIS A 142 2.01 -8.65 -17.07
N TYR A 143 3.14 -7.99 -16.82
CA TYR A 143 3.70 -7.92 -15.47
C TYR A 143 2.80 -7.10 -14.53
N PRO A 144 2.70 -7.47 -13.24
CA PRO A 144 2.00 -6.66 -12.25
C PRO A 144 2.73 -5.33 -12.05
N THR A 145 2.14 -4.42 -11.28
CA THR A 145 2.93 -3.27 -10.78
C THR A 145 3.82 -3.71 -9.63
N PHE A 146 4.93 -3.02 -9.39
CA PHE A 146 5.82 -3.33 -8.27
C PHE A 146 5.78 -2.26 -7.18
N ASN A 147 5.90 -2.71 -5.93
CA ASN A 147 6.13 -1.87 -4.77
C ASN A 147 7.46 -2.25 -4.12
N ALA A 148 8.44 -1.36 -4.20
CA ALA A 148 9.79 -1.59 -3.69
C ALA A 148 10.07 -0.64 -2.52
N THR A 149 10.61 -1.16 -1.41
CA THR A 149 11.01 -0.31 -0.28
C THR A 149 12.46 0.16 -0.44
N VAL A 150 12.67 1.47 -0.33
CA VAL A 150 14.00 2.09 -0.47
C VAL A 150 14.58 2.34 0.92
N GLY A 151 15.63 1.60 1.25
CA GLY A 151 16.45 1.77 2.45
C GLY A 151 17.89 2.16 2.12
N LYS A 152 18.76 2.13 3.13
CA LYS A 152 20.19 2.48 2.98
C LYS A 152 20.89 1.57 1.98
N GLU A 153 20.61 0.28 2.03
CA GLU A 153 21.19 -0.73 1.15
C GLU A 153 20.71 -0.55 -0.30
N SER A 154 19.46 -0.10 -0.50
CA SER A 154 18.93 0.25 -1.82
C SER A 154 19.66 1.46 -2.41
N ILE A 155 19.92 2.50 -1.60
CA ILE A 155 20.64 3.71 -2.03
C ILE A 155 22.10 3.40 -2.37
N ALA A 156 22.78 2.62 -1.50
CA ALA A 156 24.17 2.22 -1.73
C ALA A 156 24.35 1.41 -3.02
N ASN A 157 23.27 0.80 -3.52
CA ASN A 157 23.25 0.00 -4.74
C ASN A 157 22.22 0.52 -5.76
N ALA A 158 22.02 1.85 -5.84
CA ALA A 158 20.92 2.44 -6.58
C ALA A 158 20.84 1.98 -8.05
N ASP A 159 21.96 1.99 -8.77
CA ASP A 159 21.98 1.55 -10.17
C ASP A 159 21.59 0.08 -10.32
N ARG A 160 22.10 -0.80 -9.46
CA ARG A 160 21.75 -2.23 -9.48
C ARG A 160 20.27 -2.46 -9.20
N VAL A 161 19.67 -1.70 -8.27
CA VAL A 161 18.22 -1.76 -8.00
C VAL A 161 17.42 -1.27 -9.20
N ILE A 162 17.82 -0.15 -9.81
CA ILE A 162 17.12 0.43 -10.94
C ILE A 162 17.22 -0.48 -12.17
N ASP A 163 18.42 -0.95 -12.51
CA ASP A 163 18.68 -1.84 -13.65
C ASP A 163 17.97 -3.18 -13.50
N PHE A 164 17.79 -3.67 -12.26
CA PHE A 164 16.98 -4.86 -12.01
C PHE A 164 15.53 -4.70 -12.49
N PHE A 165 14.95 -3.50 -12.37
CA PHE A 165 13.56 -3.28 -12.74
C PHE A 165 13.34 -2.93 -14.21
N VAL A 166 14.38 -2.47 -14.93
CA VAL A 166 14.28 -2.04 -16.34
C VAL A 166 13.63 -3.10 -17.24
N PRO A 167 13.99 -4.40 -17.19
CA PRO A 167 13.44 -5.40 -18.10
C PRO A 167 11.94 -5.65 -17.95
N TYR A 168 11.34 -5.33 -16.80
CA TYR A 168 9.91 -5.60 -16.58
C TYR A 168 8.98 -4.62 -17.30
N GLY A 169 9.46 -3.40 -17.61
CA GLY A 169 8.69 -2.40 -18.37
C GLY A 169 7.36 -1.96 -17.73
N THR A 170 7.16 -2.19 -16.43
CA THR A 170 5.93 -1.89 -15.69
C THR A 170 6.12 -0.72 -14.73
N ARG A 171 5.00 -0.20 -14.18
CA ARG A 171 5.01 0.87 -13.20
C ARG A 171 5.54 0.38 -11.85
N ILE A 172 6.43 1.17 -11.24
CA ILE A 172 7.00 0.87 -9.92
C ILE A 172 6.68 2.01 -8.96
N THR A 173 6.20 1.66 -7.77
CA THR A 173 6.11 2.59 -6.64
C THR A 173 7.27 2.29 -5.70
N PHE A 174 8.19 3.24 -5.58
CA PHE A 174 9.17 3.20 -4.52
C PHE A 174 8.56 3.77 -3.24
N SER A 175 8.87 3.15 -2.12
CA SER A 175 8.38 3.53 -0.79
C SER A 175 9.57 3.82 0.12
N ARG A 176 9.65 5.02 0.68
CA ARG A 176 10.71 5.38 1.62
C ARG A 176 10.62 4.54 2.88
N MET A 177 11.71 3.90 3.26
CA MET A 177 11.83 3.27 4.57
C MET A 177 11.88 4.34 5.66
N ILE A 178 11.11 4.14 6.72
CA ILE A 178 11.03 5.02 7.90
C ILE A 178 11.28 4.19 9.16
N GLY A 179 11.45 4.83 10.31
CA GLY A 179 11.64 4.13 11.59
C GLY A 179 13.09 3.72 11.81
N LYS A 180 13.32 2.56 12.43
CA LYS A 180 14.66 2.10 12.86
C LYS A 180 15.66 1.98 11.71
N TYR A 181 15.18 1.57 10.54
CA TYR A 181 15.99 1.38 9.34
C TYR A 181 15.79 2.50 8.30
N GLY A 182 15.18 3.62 8.72
CA GLY A 182 14.78 4.69 7.83
C GLY A 182 15.94 5.44 7.17
N ILE A 183 15.59 6.10 6.06
CA ILE A 183 16.44 7.06 5.35
C ILE A 183 15.79 8.45 5.40
N THR A 184 16.58 9.50 5.23
CA THR A 184 16.08 10.87 5.16
C THR A 184 15.23 11.10 3.91
N LEU A 185 14.39 12.13 3.94
CA LEU A 185 13.56 12.50 2.79
C LEU A 185 14.41 12.95 1.59
N ASP A 186 15.55 13.60 1.83
CA ASP A 186 16.43 14.10 0.76
C ASP A 186 17.23 12.97 0.11
N GLU A 187 17.72 12.00 0.89
CA GLU A 187 18.29 10.76 0.38
C GLU A 187 17.30 10.03 -0.53
N TYR A 188 16.05 9.88 -0.07
CA TYR A 188 14.99 9.26 -0.85
C TYR A 188 14.67 10.02 -2.14
N ARG A 189 14.53 11.35 -2.08
CA ARG A 189 14.29 12.19 -3.27
C ARG A 189 15.44 12.09 -4.29
N SER A 190 16.67 11.94 -3.81
CA SER A 190 17.85 11.75 -4.68
C SER A 190 17.79 10.41 -5.40
N PHE A 191 17.41 9.33 -4.70
CA PHE A 191 17.18 8.02 -5.32
C PHE A 191 16.07 8.07 -6.37
N MET A 192 14.92 8.70 -6.05
CA MET A 192 13.78 8.83 -6.96
C MET A 192 14.17 9.50 -8.29
N LYS A 193 14.90 10.62 -8.23
CA LYS A 193 15.42 11.32 -9.42
C LYS A 193 16.33 10.44 -10.30
N LEU A 194 17.05 9.47 -9.72
CA LEU A 194 17.86 8.52 -10.48
C LEU A 194 17.00 7.44 -11.14
N ALA A 195 16.01 6.92 -10.41
CA ALA A 195 15.10 5.89 -10.89
C ALA A 195 14.23 6.39 -12.06
N GLU A 196 13.69 7.60 -11.94
CA GLU A 196 12.82 8.24 -12.95
C GLU A 196 13.48 8.42 -14.33
N LYS A 197 14.82 8.43 -14.38
CA LYS A 197 15.55 8.51 -15.66
C LYS A 197 15.41 7.25 -16.52
N ARG A 198 15.10 6.11 -15.90
CA ARG A 198 15.13 4.78 -16.54
C ARG A 198 13.83 3.99 -16.36
N LEU A 199 12.99 4.35 -15.40
CA LEU A 199 11.83 3.58 -14.99
C LEU A 199 10.55 4.42 -15.02
N ASN A 200 9.41 3.77 -15.25
CA ASN A 200 8.09 4.34 -15.04
C ASN A 200 7.78 4.38 -13.53
N VAL A 201 8.24 5.43 -12.86
CA VAL A 201 8.08 5.60 -11.41
C VAL A 201 6.78 6.32 -11.07
N ARG A 202 6.01 5.76 -10.14
CA ARG A 202 4.83 6.42 -9.55
C ARG A 202 5.24 7.40 -8.46
N HIS A 203 4.70 8.62 -8.52
CA HIS A 203 4.70 9.55 -7.40
C HIS A 203 3.37 9.54 -6.64
N GLY A 204 3.44 9.66 -5.31
CA GLY A 204 2.30 10.09 -4.51
C GLY A 204 1.98 11.55 -4.85
N GLY A 205 0.74 11.89 -5.16
CA GLY A 205 0.31 13.29 -5.22
C GLY A 205 0.15 13.83 -3.81
N LEU A 206 -1.07 14.21 -3.45
CA LEU A 206 -1.48 14.33 -2.05
C LEU A 206 -1.84 12.94 -1.53
N ASP A 207 -0.84 12.14 -1.20
CA ASP A 207 -1.00 10.75 -0.75
C ASP A 207 -0.07 10.50 0.44
N CYS A 208 1.22 10.33 0.17
CA CYS A 208 2.22 10.13 1.20
C CYS A 208 3.59 10.64 0.75
N THR A 209 4.33 11.24 1.68
CA THR A 209 5.74 11.61 1.47
C THR A 209 6.63 10.39 1.27
N MET A 210 6.22 9.21 1.75
CA MET A 210 6.92 7.96 1.49
C MET A 210 6.87 7.53 0.02
N TYR A 211 5.93 8.03 -0.77
CA TYR A 211 5.83 7.74 -2.21
C TYR A 211 6.31 8.92 -3.06
N GLY A 212 7.10 9.83 -2.49
CA GLY A 212 7.62 11.01 -3.20
C GLY A 212 6.62 12.16 -3.34
N GLY A 213 5.50 12.11 -2.61
CA GLY A 213 4.44 13.11 -2.62
C GLY A 213 4.39 14.02 -1.40
N LYS A 214 3.21 14.60 -1.18
CA LYS A 214 2.84 15.31 0.05
C LYS A 214 2.00 14.43 0.95
N CYS A 215 2.01 14.69 2.25
CA CYS A 215 1.24 13.92 3.23
C CYS A 215 -0.26 14.25 3.15
N GLY A 216 -1.08 13.28 2.72
CA GLY A 216 -2.54 13.41 2.60
C GLY A 216 -3.34 13.14 3.88
N SER A 217 -2.69 12.74 4.98
CA SER A 217 -3.35 12.40 6.25
C SER A 217 -4.23 13.53 6.78
N GLY A 218 -5.48 13.22 7.12
CA GLY A 218 -6.42 14.23 7.61
C GLY A 218 -6.82 15.27 6.55
N ILE A 219 -6.77 14.91 5.27
CA ILE A 219 -7.33 15.69 4.16
C ILE A 219 -8.14 14.77 3.24
N ASN A 220 -7.45 13.85 2.54
CA ASN A 220 -8.05 13.10 1.45
C ASN A 220 -7.83 11.58 1.54
N ASN A 221 -7.05 11.11 2.52
CA ASN A 221 -6.76 9.70 2.73
C ASN A 221 -6.85 9.31 4.21
N TYR A 222 -7.50 8.17 4.47
CA TYR A 222 -7.67 7.57 5.79
C TYR A 222 -7.42 6.07 5.76
N PHE A 223 -7.07 5.49 6.91
CA PHE A 223 -6.79 4.06 7.05
C PHE A 223 -7.76 3.41 8.02
N PHE A 224 -8.39 2.32 7.61
CA PHE A 224 -9.37 1.57 8.38
C PHE A 224 -8.78 0.22 8.77
N ALA A 225 -8.79 -0.08 10.06
CA ALA A 225 -8.35 -1.35 10.61
C ALA A 225 -8.99 -1.59 11.98
N ASN A 226 -9.33 -2.85 12.27
CA ASN A 226 -9.75 -3.31 13.60
C ASN A 226 -10.88 -2.48 14.21
N GLY A 227 -11.92 -2.21 13.40
CA GLY A 227 -13.09 -1.46 13.83
C GLY A 227 -12.86 0.03 14.02
N LYS A 228 -11.66 0.56 13.70
CA LYS A 228 -11.28 1.96 13.88
C LYS A 228 -10.84 2.61 12.57
N VAL A 229 -10.87 3.94 12.56
CA VAL A 229 -10.28 4.78 11.52
C VAL A 229 -9.08 5.56 12.05
N TYR A 230 -8.03 5.66 11.25
CA TYR A 230 -6.76 6.33 11.55
C TYR A 230 -6.38 7.30 10.44
N LEU A 231 -5.49 8.24 10.75
CA LEU A 231 -4.99 9.24 9.79
C LEU A 231 -4.26 8.64 8.59
N CYS A 232 -3.58 7.51 8.81
CA CYS A 232 -3.02 6.61 7.79
C CYS A 232 -2.42 5.39 8.50
N GLY A 233 -1.97 4.38 7.74
CA GLY A 233 -1.27 3.21 8.30
C GLY A 233 0.02 3.56 9.05
N ASN A 234 0.59 4.75 8.84
CA ASN A 234 1.74 5.18 9.62
C ASN A 234 1.39 5.61 11.06
N CYS A 235 0.14 6.00 11.28
CA CYS A 235 -0.38 6.65 12.48
C CYS A 235 -1.27 5.73 13.34
N ILE A 236 -1.16 4.41 13.16
CA ILE A 236 -1.95 3.40 13.90
C ILE A 236 -1.65 3.35 15.40
N ASP A 237 -0.50 3.87 15.81
CA ASP A 237 -0.05 4.02 17.20
C ASP A 237 -0.43 5.38 17.81
N LEU A 238 -1.15 6.21 17.05
CA LEU A 238 -1.83 7.40 17.58
C LEU A 238 -3.28 7.02 17.91
N PRO A 239 -3.97 7.80 18.78
CA PRO A 239 -5.38 7.59 19.04
C PRO A 239 -6.19 7.53 17.74
N PRO A 240 -7.12 6.55 17.59
CA PRO A 240 -7.98 6.48 16.43
C PRO A 240 -8.84 7.74 16.34
N ILE A 241 -9.20 8.09 15.12
CA ILE A 241 -10.07 9.23 14.80
C ILE A 241 -11.51 8.93 15.23
N GLY A 242 -11.92 7.66 15.14
CA GLY A 242 -13.26 7.19 15.44
C GLY A 242 -13.45 5.72 15.08
N GLU A 243 -14.70 5.26 15.11
CA GLU A 243 -15.09 3.92 14.67
C GLU A 243 -15.04 3.81 13.13
N SER A 244 -14.81 2.60 12.61
CA SER A 244 -14.77 2.34 11.16
C SER A 244 -16.12 2.58 10.47
N SER A 245 -17.22 2.65 11.21
CA SER A 245 -18.56 2.96 10.71
C SER A 245 -18.83 4.45 10.47
N ILE A 246 -17.86 5.32 10.78
CA ILE A 246 -17.97 6.77 10.61
C ILE A 246 -18.33 7.15 9.16
N GLU A 247 -19.21 8.14 9.00
CA GLU A 247 -19.57 8.70 7.71
C GLU A 247 -18.47 9.64 7.19
N PHE A 248 -18.30 9.72 5.87
CA PHE A 248 -17.20 10.47 5.27
C PHE A 248 -17.34 11.99 5.48
N GLU A 249 -18.56 12.52 5.54
CA GLU A 249 -18.84 13.92 5.85
C GLU A 249 -18.36 14.31 7.27
N GLU A 250 -18.37 13.37 8.22
CA GLU A 250 -17.80 13.58 9.55
C GLU A 250 -16.26 13.52 9.51
N LEU A 251 -15.69 12.59 8.72
CA LEU A 251 -14.24 12.53 8.50
C LEU A 251 -13.68 13.80 7.86
N GLU A 252 -14.43 14.48 6.99
CA GLU A 252 -14.00 15.73 6.37
C GLU A 252 -13.86 16.90 7.36
N LYS A 253 -14.51 16.81 8.52
CA LYS A 253 -14.38 17.82 9.57
C LYS A 253 -13.02 17.76 10.24
N TYR A 254 -12.32 16.62 10.19
CA TYR A 254 -10.95 16.51 10.67
C TYR A 254 -10.01 17.32 9.79
N LYS A 255 -9.39 18.35 10.37
CA LYS A 255 -8.43 19.21 9.67
C LYS A 255 -7.13 19.29 10.45
N LEU A 256 -6.11 18.62 9.94
CA LEU A 256 -4.75 18.76 10.45
C LEU A 256 -4.02 19.92 9.76
N ILE A 257 -3.40 20.80 10.54
CA ILE A 257 -2.59 21.91 10.03
C ILE A 257 -1.13 21.62 10.37
N PHE A 258 -0.32 21.29 9.36
CA PHE A 258 1.12 21.09 9.47
C PHE A 258 1.79 21.17 8.08
N ASP A 259 3.12 21.20 8.07
CA ASP A 259 3.94 21.15 6.86
C ASP A 259 3.77 19.81 6.11
N ARG A 260 3.02 19.84 4.99
CA ARG A 260 2.67 18.66 4.19
C ARG A 260 3.82 18.11 3.36
N ASP A 261 4.95 18.82 3.27
CA ASP A 261 6.17 18.31 2.65
C ASP A 261 6.91 17.33 3.58
N LYS A 262 6.41 17.14 4.81
CA LYS A 262 6.89 16.15 5.79
C LYS A 262 5.79 15.15 6.13
N CYS A 263 6.18 13.97 6.64
CA CYS A 263 5.20 13.05 7.21
C CYS A 263 4.62 13.66 8.50
N TYR A 264 3.30 13.59 8.69
CA TYR A 264 2.65 14.04 9.93
C TYR A 264 3.32 13.44 11.17
N LYS A 265 3.58 12.13 11.17
CA LYS A 265 4.19 11.43 12.29
C LYS A 265 5.63 11.89 12.59
N GLU A 266 6.40 12.27 11.57
CA GLU A 266 7.72 12.86 11.78
C GLU A 266 7.63 14.29 12.32
N SER A 267 6.52 15.01 12.05
CA SER A 267 6.28 16.35 12.60
C SER A 267 5.96 16.36 14.09
N LEU A 268 5.46 15.23 14.64
CA LEU A 268 5.14 15.07 16.06
C LEU A 268 6.38 14.87 16.95
N LYS A 269 7.51 14.45 16.37
CA LYS A 269 8.75 14.18 17.13
C LYS A 269 9.57 15.45 17.42
N LYS A 270 8.90 16.59 17.55
CA LYS A 270 9.51 17.88 17.90
C LYS A 270 9.35 18.17 19.38
#